data_AF-A0A662L1Z2-F1
#
_entry.id   AF-A0A662L1Z2-F1
#
_cell.length_a   1.000
_cell.length_b   1.000
_cell.length_c   1.000
_cell.angle_alpha   90.00
_cell.angle_beta   90.00
_cell.angle_gamma   90.00
#
_symmetry.space_group_name_H-M   'P 1'
#
loop_
_entity.id
_entity.type
_entity.pdbx_description
1 polymer ?
#
loop_
_entity_poly.entity_id
_entity_poly.type
_entity_poly.pdbx_seq_one_letter_code
_entity_poly.pdbx_strand_id
1 'polypeptide(L)' 'MAKRTSKRWIQKAIKRPGAFTKKAKAAGMTVRQYAKHVLRKGSKASTRTKRQAALALTLSKLSKRKKKGK' A
#
# COMPACT_ATOMS: atom_id res chain seq x y z
N MET A 1 25.87 -0.54 4.68
CA MET A 1 24.57 0.06 4.25
C MET A 1 23.90 -0.90 3.24
N ALA A 2 22.93 -1.72 3.67
CA ALA A 2 22.39 -2.82 2.84
C ALA A 2 21.75 -2.34 1.52
N LYS A 3 22.14 -2.94 0.39
CA LYS A 3 21.75 -2.59 -0.99
C LYS A 3 20.22 -2.74 -1.18
N ARG A 4 19.49 -1.61 -1.18
CA ARG A 4 18.02 -1.50 -1.28
C ARG A 4 17.47 -1.55 -2.73
N THR A 5 18.20 -2.13 -3.67
CA THR A 5 17.94 -1.99 -5.13
C THR A 5 16.60 -2.60 -5.57
N SER A 6 16.26 -3.78 -5.06
CA SER A 6 15.06 -4.52 -5.48
C SER A 6 13.72 -3.90 -5.06
N LYS A 7 13.69 -2.97 -4.08
CA LYS A 7 12.45 -2.23 -3.74
C LYS A 7 12.20 -1.05 -4.68
N ARG A 8 13.23 -0.52 -5.34
CA ARG A 8 13.12 0.72 -6.14
C ARG A 8 12.42 0.52 -7.48
N TRP A 9 12.53 -0.65 -8.13
CA TRP A 9 11.90 -0.87 -9.44
C TRP A 9 10.37 -0.81 -9.37
N ILE A 10 9.75 -1.43 -8.35
CA ILE A 10 8.29 -1.38 -8.13
C ILE A 10 7.86 0.05 -7.78
N GLN A 11 8.64 0.77 -6.97
CA GLN A 11 8.33 2.15 -6.62
C GLN A 11 8.37 3.07 -7.84
N LYS A 12 9.31 2.86 -8.77
CA LYS A 12 9.41 3.58 -10.04
C LYS A 12 8.23 3.30 -10.98
N ALA A 13 7.68 2.08 -10.97
CA ALA A 13 6.51 1.72 -11.76
C ALA A 13 5.19 2.34 -11.24
N ILE A 14 5.15 2.78 -9.97
CA ILE A 14 3.96 3.41 -9.39
C ILE A 14 3.97 4.92 -9.72
N LYS A 15 3.03 5.38 -10.55
CA LYS A 15 2.90 6.80 -10.99
C LYS A 15 2.90 7.82 -9.85
N ARG A 16 2.42 7.46 -8.66
CA ARG A 16 2.37 8.34 -7.47
C ARG A 16 2.84 7.57 -6.23
N PRO A 17 4.16 7.39 -6.05
CA PRO A 17 4.68 6.60 -4.94
C PRO A 17 4.33 7.28 -3.61
N GLY A 18 3.91 6.50 -2.62
CA GLY A 18 3.59 7.00 -1.28
C GLY A 18 2.28 7.80 -1.14
N ALA A 19 1.55 8.08 -2.23
CA ALA A 19 0.31 8.85 -2.16
C ALA A 19 -0.76 8.20 -1.25
N PHE A 20 -0.86 6.87 -1.27
CA PHE A 20 -1.77 6.14 -0.39
C PHE A 20 -1.35 6.20 1.08
N THR A 21 -0.04 6.14 1.35
CA THR A 21 0.51 6.30 2.70
C THR A 21 0.23 7.69 3.27
N LYS A 22 0.34 8.74 2.44
CA LYS A 22 -0.01 10.11 2.84
C LYS A 22 -1.48 10.22 3.24
N LYS A 23 -2.39 9.64 2.46
CA LYS A 23 -3.83 9.60 2.78
C LYS A 23 -4.12 8.84 4.07
N ALA A 24 -3.47 7.70 4.29
CA ALA A 24 -3.64 6.92 5.52
C ALA A 24 -3.20 7.73 6.76
N LYS A 25 -2.03 8.38 6.68
CA LYS A 25 -1.52 9.25 7.74
C LYS A 25 -2.46 10.44 8.02
N ALA A 26 -2.97 11.08 6.98
CA ALA A 26 -3.93 12.17 7.12
C ALA A 26 -5.25 11.70 7.80
N ALA A 27 -5.64 10.44 7.58
CA ALA A 27 -6.78 9.83 8.25
C ALA A 27 -6.45 9.28 9.66
N GLY A 28 -5.24 9.51 10.19
CA GLY A 28 -4.81 8.96 11.49
C GLY A 28 -4.72 7.43 11.53
N MET A 29 -4.69 6.77 10.37
CA MET A 29 -4.73 5.31 10.26
C MET A 29 -3.41 4.75 9.74
N THR A 30 -3.07 3.53 10.16
CA THR A 30 -2.03 2.77 9.47
C THR A 30 -2.46 2.47 8.03
N VAL A 31 -1.50 2.28 7.13
CA VAL A 31 -1.77 1.93 5.72
C VAL A 31 -2.71 0.72 5.59
N ARG A 32 -2.56 -0.27 6.48
CA ARG A 32 -3.40 -1.47 6.47
C ARG A 32 -4.82 -1.20 6.98
N GLN A 33 -4.98 -0.41 8.04
CA GLN A 33 -6.29 0.00 8.55
C GLN A 33 -7.03 0.84 7.51
N TYR A 34 -6.34 1.83 6.93
CA TYR A 34 -6.92 2.67 5.89
C TYR A 34 -7.32 1.87 4.66
N ALA A 35 -6.53 0.88 4.25
CA ALA A 35 -6.91 -0.03 3.16
C ALA A 35 -8.19 -0.81 3.45
N LYS A 36 -8.34 -1.36 4.66
CA LYS A 36 -9.58 -2.04 5.08
C LYS A 36 -10.77 -1.08 5.11
N HIS A 37 -10.58 0.11 5.65
CA HIS A 37 -11.62 1.15 5.73
C HIS A 37 -12.12 1.53 4.32
N VAL A 38 -11.19 1.80 3.41
CA VAL A 38 -11.48 2.19 2.02
C VAL A 38 -12.18 1.08 1.24
N LEU A 39 -11.88 -0.18 1.50
CA LEU A 39 -12.46 -1.34 0.81
C LEU A 39 -13.77 -1.84 1.42
N ARG A 40 -14.20 -1.29 2.55
CA ARG A 40 -15.46 -1.69 3.20
C ARG A 40 -16.66 -1.38 2.28
N LYS A 41 -17.67 -2.26 2.27
CA LYS A 41 -18.94 -2.02 1.56
C LYS A 41 -19.54 -0.70 2.06
N GLY A 42 -19.96 0.17 1.15
CA GLY A 42 -20.46 1.52 1.46
C GLY A 42 -19.37 2.62 1.62
N SER A 43 -18.09 2.30 1.43
CA SER A 43 -17.04 3.31 1.43
C SER A 43 -17.19 4.31 0.28
N LYS A 44 -17.28 5.61 0.64
CA LYS A 44 -17.32 6.77 -0.27
C LYS A 44 -15.96 7.06 -0.94
N ALA A 45 -14.94 6.25 -0.68
CA ALA A 45 -13.62 6.46 -1.29
C ALA A 45 -13.66 6.27 -2.81
N SER A 46 -12.96 7.14 -3.54
CA SER A 46 -12.87 7.07 -5.00
C SER A 46 -12.28 5.74 -5.49
N THR A 47 -12.66 5.34 -6.71
CA THR A 47 -12.14 4.12 -7.37
C THR A 47 -10.62 4.06 -7.36
N ARG A 48 -9.95 5.21 -7.55
CA ARG A 48 -8.49 5.32 -7.46
C ARG A 48 -7.96 4.95 -6.07
N THR A 49 -8.61 5.42 -5.00
CA THR A 49 -8.21 5.12 -3.63
C THR A 49 -8.47 3.66 -3.28
N LYS A 50 -9.56 3.07 -3.78
CA LYS A 50 -9.84 1.63 -3.67
C LYS A 50 -8.78 0.77 -4.37
N ARG A 51 -8.38 1.12 -5.59
CA ARG A 51 -7.28 0.44 -6.31
C ARG A 51 -5.95 0.55 -5.57
N GLN A 52 -5.64 1.73 -5.01
CA GLN A 52 -4.44 1.94 -4.19
C GLN A 52 -4.46 1.10 -2.91
N ALA A 53 -5.62 0.96 -2.27
CA ALA A 53 -5.79 0.11 -1.09
C ALA A 53 -5.56 -1.38 -1.41
N ALA A 54 -6.14 -1.87 -2.50
CA ALA A 54 -5.92 -3.24 -2.96
C ALA A 54 -4.43 -3.52 -3.25
N LEU A 55 -3.77 -2.62 -3.98
CA LEU A 55 -2.32 -2.70 -4.24
C LEU A 55 -1.51 -2.74 -2.94
N ALA A 56 -1.83 -1.89 -1.96
CA ALA A 56 -1.13 -1.85 -0.68
C ALA A 56 -1.26 -3.18 0.09
N LEU A 57 -2.42 -3.82 0.07
CA LEU A 57 -2.62 -5.14 0.67
C LEU A 57 -1.81 -6.22 -0.06
N THR A 58 -1.80 -6.20 -1.39
CA THR A 58 -1.00 -7.14 -2.20
C THR A 58 0.49 -7.01 -1.92
N LEU A 59 1.03 -5.78 -1.93
CA LEU A 59 2.44 -5.52 -1.61
C LEU A 59 2.79 -5.96 -0.18
N SER A 60 1.88 -5.76 0.78
CA SER A 60 2.07 -6.23 2.15
C SER A 60 2.12 -7.76 2.22
N LYS A 61 1.23 -8.48 1.52
CA LYS A 61 1.25 -9.95 1.43
C LYS A 61 2.55 -10.45 0.80
N LEU A 62 2.99 -9.87 -0.33
CA LEU A 62 4.24 -10.22 -0.98
C LEU A 62 5.45 -10.02 -0.06
N SER A 63 5.49 -8.90 0.66
CA SER A 63 6.56 -8.63 1.64
C SER A 63 6.57 -9.64 2.79
N LYS A 64 5.41 -10.10 3.24
CA LYS A 64 5.32 -11.14 4.29
C LYS A 64 5.79 -12.49 3.79
N ARG A 65 5.37 -12.91 2.58
CA ARG A 65 5.85 -14.15 1.95
C ARG A 65 7.37 -14.16 1.83
N LYS A 66 7.96 -13.04 1.37
CA LYS A 66 9.42 -12.86 1.31
C LYS A 66 10.10 -12.95 2.69
N LYS A 67 9.43 -12.54 3.77
CA LYS A 67 9.96 -12.65 5.14
C LYS A 67 9.87 -14.08 5.68
N LYS A 68 8.84 -14.85 5.29
CA LYS A 68 8.62 -16.23 5.76
C LYS A 68 9.49 -17.26 5.03
N GLY A 69 9.81 -17.02 3.75
CA GLY A 69 10.74 -17.86 2.98
C GLY A 69 12.22 -17.47 3.16
N LYS A 70 12.54 -16.74 4.23
CA LYS A 70 13.86 -16.35 4.67
C LYS A 70 14.04 -16.87 6.08
#